data_AF-A0A7S2PW41-F1
#
_entry.id   AF-A0A7S2PW41-F1
#
_cell.length_a   1.000
_cell.length_b   1.000
_cell.length_c   1.000
_cell.angle_alpha   90.00
_cell.angle_beta   90.00
_cell.angle_gamma   90.00
#
_symmetry.space_group_name_H-M   'P 1'
#
loop_
_entity.id
_entity.type
_entity.pdbx_description
1 polymer ?
#
loop_
_entity_poly.entity_id
_entity_poly.type
_entity_poly.pdbx_seq_one_letter_code
_entity_poly.pdbx_strand_id
1 'polypeptide(L)'
;VDSPRLCTQLQEQLNTFDVRHASIFSEADREISNKSIADMYDGSLEQFNLNVRTSLKEAVMQNLSGQRALVPYRIYMLEIMPAVPFAFGNLLIAKCGDVYFQVSLLCFLTTLCFAEFPLCSAAAMALGRRIGSGSGRAGAAGAVR
;
A
#
# COMPACT_ATOMS: atom_id res chain seq x y z
N VAL A 1 10.42 -18.32 -5.21
CA VAL A 1 9.07 -18.07 -5.78
C VAL A 1 9.14 -16.73 -6.47
N ASP A 2 9.05 -16.70 -7.80
CA ASP A 2 9.19 -15.47 -8.61
C ASP A 2 7.97 -14.56 -8.43
N SER A 3 7.94 -13.84 -7.31
CA SER A 3 6.91 -12.86 -6.96
C SER A 3 6.57 -11.85 -8.08
N PRO A 4 7.51 -11.33 -8.90
CA PRO A 4 7.16 -10.37 -9.94
C PRO A 4 6.34 -10.98 -11.09
N ARG A 5 6.56 -12.26 -11.43
CA ARG A 5 5.83 -12.94 -12.51
C ARG A 5 4.37 -13.21 -12.14
N LEU A 6 4.13 -13.54 -10.87
CA LEU A 6 2.77 -13.73 -10.34
C LEU A 6 1.97 -12.43 -10.36
N CYS A 7 2.58 -11.30 -9.98
CA CYS A 7 1.91 -9.99 -10.02
C CYS A 7 1.49 -9.61 -11.44
N THR A 8 2.38 -9.82 -12.43
CA THR A 8 2.05 -9.50 -13.84
C THR A 8 0.95 -10.40 -14.38
N GLN A 9 0.99 -11.70 -14.10
CA GLN A 9 -0.03 -12.64 -14.56
C GLN A 9 -1.40 -12.34 -13.95
N LEU A 10 -1.45 -12.06 -12.66
CA LEU A 10 -2.69 -11.76 -11.97
C LEU A 10 -3.29 -10.41 -12.40
N GLN A 11 -2.43 -9.41 -12.63
CA GLN A 11 -2.86 -8.13 -13.19
C GLN A 11 -3.49 -8.31 -14.59
N GLU A 12 -2.90 -9.16 -15.43
CA GLU A 12 -3.42 -9.48 -16.76
C GLU A 12 -4.76 -10.24 -16.70
N GLN A 13 -4.87 -11.23 -15.79
CA GLN A 13 -6.12 -11.95 -15.54
C GLN A 13 -7.25 -11.01 -15.08
N LEU A 14 -6.95 -10.04 -14.22
CA LEU A 14 -7.94 -9.08 -13.74
C LEU A 14 -8.32 -8.05 -14.82
N ASN A 15 -7.39 -7.68 -15.71
CA ASN A 15 -7.69 -6.77 -16.83
C ASN A 15 -8.58 -7.42 -17.89
N THR A 16 -8.40 -8.72 -18.13
CA THR A 16 -9.18 -9.49 -19.11
C THR A 16 -10.42 -10.15 -18.51
N PHE A 17 -10.64 -10.01 -17.20
CA PHE A 17 -11.77 -10.61 -16.50
C PHE A 17 -13.10 -10.22 -17.15
N ASP A 18 -13.92 -11.22 -17.46
CA ASP A 18 -15.30 -11.07 -17.90
C ASP A 18 -16.13 -12.21 -17.32
N VAL A 19 -17.16 -11.84 -16.56
CA VAL A 19 -18.08 -12.76 -15.91
C VAL A 19 -18.77 -13.71 -16.90
N ARG A 20 -18.99 -13.29 -18.15
CA ARG A 20 -19.64 -14.14 -19.17
C ARG A 20 -18.76 -15.31 -19.61
N HIS A 21 -17.45 -15.13 -19.52
CA HIS A 21 -16.44 -16.13 -19.87
C HIS A 21 -16.04 -17.01 -18.67
N ALA A 22 -16.71 -16.84 -17.52
CA ALA A 22 -16.49 -17.70 -16.38
C ALA A 22 -16.82 -19.17 -16.74
N SER A 23 -15.93 -20.07 -16.35
CA SER A 23 -16.13 -21.51 -16.54
C SER A 23 -17.18 -22.01 -15.53
N ILE A 24 -18.44 -22.03 -15.95
CA ILE A 24 -19.56 -22.57 -15.18
C ILE A 24 -20.03 -23.84 -15.88
N PHE A 25 -20.14 -24.94 -15.12
CA PHE A 25 -20.48 -26.26 -15.64
C PHE A 25 -21.95 -26.39 -16.07
N SER A 26 -22.84 -25.64 -15.41
CA SER A 26 -24.29 -25.66 -15.64
C SER A 26 -24.75 -24.33 -16.23
N GLU A 27 -25.46 -24.40 -17.37
CA GLU A 27 -25.97 -23.19 -18.02
C GLU A 27 -27.08 -22.51 -17.21
N ALA A 28 -27.90 -23.31 -16.52
CA ALA A 28 -28.92 -22.79 -15.61
C ALA A 28 -28.28 -21.99 -14.46
N ASP A 29 -27.17 -22.49 -13.92
CA ASP A 29 -26.44 -21.79 -12.85
C ASP A 29 -25.77 -20.51 -13.38
N ARG A 30 -25.29 -20.53 -14.64
CA ARG A 30 -24.75 -19.34 -15.30
C ARG A 30 -25.81 -18.24 -15.39
N GLU A 31 -27.02 -18.58 -15.83
CA GLU A 31 -28.10 -17.60 -15.96
C GLU A 31 -28.54 -17.05 -14.60
N ILE A 32 -28.69 -17.91 -13.59
CA ILE A 32 -29.01 -17.50 -12.22
C ILE A 32 -27.93 -16.58 -11.65
N SER A 33 -26.65 -16.94 -11.81
CA SER A 33 -25.53 -16.15 -11.30
C SER A 33 -25.43 -14.81 -12.02
N ASN A 34 -25.52 -14.80 -13.35
CA ASN A 34 -25.52 -13.56 -14.14
C ASN A 34 -26.68 -12.63 -13.75
N LYS A 35 -27.88 -13.18 -13.56
CA LYS A 35 -29.03 -12.39 -13.12
C LYS A 35 -28.80 -11.81 -11.73
N SER A 36 -28.35 -12.62 -10.78
CA SER A 36 -28.06 -12.14 -9.43
C SER A 36 -26.97 -11.08 -9.39
N ILE A 37 -25.93 -11.22 -10.22
CA ILE A 37 -24.86 -10.21 -10.33
C ILE A 37 -25.41 -8.95 -10.99
N ALA A 38 -26.17 -9.07 -12.08
CA ALA A 38 -26.80 -7.92 -12.71
C ALA A 38 -27.68 -7.15 -11.71
N ASP A 39 -28.51 -7.85 -10.93
CA ASP A 39 -29.39 -7.24 -9.92
C ASP A 39 -28.60 -6.47 -8.84
N MET A 40 -27.39 -6.91 -8.48
CA MET A 40 -26.51 -6.20 -7.53
C MET A 40 -25.79 -4.98 -8.13
N TYR A 41 -25.70 -4.89 -9.45
CA TYR A 41 -24.94 -3.86 -10.18
C TYR A 41 -25.84 -3.10 -11.17
N ASP A 42 -26.98 -2.61 -10.68
CA ASP A 42 -27.94 -1.77 -11.43
C ASP A 42 -28.41 -2.41 -12.76
N GLY A 43 -28.54 -3.73 -12.79
CA GLY A 43 -28.93 -4.50 -13.96
C GLY A 43 -27.80 -4.75 -14.97
N SER A 44 -26.55 -4.38 -14.66
CA SER A 44 -25.44 -4.39 -15.62
C SER A 44 -24.28 -5.30 -15.20
N LEU A 45 -24.07 -6.37 -15.97
CA LEU A 45 -22.86 -7.19 -15.88
C LEU A 45 -21.60 -6.42 -16.28
N GLU A 46 -21.72 -5.41 -17.14
CA GLU A 46 -20.58 -4.59 -17.54
C GLU A 46 -20.09 -3.73 -16.38
N GLN A 47 -21.01 -3.26 -15.52
CA GLN A 47 -20.66 -2.49 -14.33
C GLN A 47 -19.96 -3.35 -13.28
N PHE A 48 -20.37 -4.62 -13.14
CA PHE A 48 -19.62 -5.61 -12.37
C PHE A 48 -18.21 -5.84 -12.94
N ASN A 49 -18.10 -6.13 -14.24
CA ASN A 49 -16.82 -6.34 -14.92
C ASN A 49 -15.88 -5.14 -14.75
N LEU A 50 -16.41 -3.92 -14.91
CA LEU A 50 -15.66 -2.67 -14.69
C LEU A 50 -15.19 -2.56 -13.25
N ASN A 51 -16.06 -2.83 -12.27
CA ASN A 51 -15.71 -2.79 -10.85
C ASN A 51 -14.62 -3.82 -10.50
N VAL A 52 -14.64 -5.01 -11.10
CA VAL A 52 -13.58 -6.02 -10.94
C VAL A 52 -12.25 -5.53 -11.54
N ARG A 53 -12.29 -5.02 -12.78
CA ARG A 53 -11.11 -4.52 -13.51
C ARG A 53 -10.50 -3.25 -12.87
N THR A 54 -11.25 -2.56 -12.02
CA THR A 54 -10.83 -1.32 -11.34
C THR A 54 -10.66 -1.54 -9.85
N SER A 55 -11.74 -1.42 -9.07
CA SER A 55 -11.75 -1.45 -7.60
C SER A 55 -11.16 -2.73 -7.03
N LEU A 56 -11.58 -3.90 -7.53
CA LEU A 56 -11.05 -5.18 -7.03
C LEU A 56 -9.59 -5.34 -7.41
N LYS A 57 -9.21 -4.99 -8.64
CA LYS A 57 -7.82 -5.01 -9.09
C LYS A 57 -6.92 -4.14 -8.24
N GLU A 58 -7.32 -2.91 -7.94
CA GLU A 58 -6.56 -2.02 -7.07
C GLU A 58 -6.39 -2.61 -5.67
N ALA A 59 -7.47 -3.09 -5.07
CA ALA A 59 -7.42 -3.71 -3.74
C ALA A 59 -6.51 -4.95 -3.70
N VAL A 60 -6.61 -5.81 -4.71
CA VAL A 60 -5.80 -7.02 -4.81
C VAL A 60 -4.34 -6.69 -5.05
N MET A 61 -4.02 -5.77 -5.97
CA MET A 61 -2.64 -5.35 -6.25
C MET A 61 -1.99 -4.63 -5.06
N GLN A 62 -2.77 -3.85 -4.29
CA GLN A 62 -2.29 -3.24 -3.05
C GLN A 62 -1.93 -4.29 -1.99
N ASN A 63 -2.71 -5.37 -1.88
CA ASN A 63 -2.43 -6.44 -0.93
C ASN A 63 -1.29 -7.37 -1.39
N LEU A 64 -1.20 -7.67 -2.70
CA LEU A 64 -0.19 -8.56 -3.30
C LEU A 64 1.19 -7.93 -3.45
N SER A 65 1.25 -6.62 -3.66
CA SER A 65 2.54 -5.92 -3.78
C SER A 65 3.38 -5.99 -2.51
N GLY A 66 2.87 -6.53 -1.38
CA GLY A 66 3.66 -7.18 -0.34
C GLY A 66 4.66 -6.29 0.40
N GLN A 67 4.78 -5.02 0.02
CA GLN A 67 5.57 -4.02 0.70
C GLN A 67 4.79 -3.62 1.96
N ARG A 68 4.89 -4.46 3.00
CA ARG A 68 4.39 -4.14 4.35
C ARG A 68 4.97 -2.82 4.87
N ALA A 69 6.11 -2.38 4.33
CA ALA A 69 6.54 -1.00 4.40
C ALA A 69 6.09 -0.26 3.13
N LEU A 70 5.03 0.55 3.26
CA LEU A 70 4.53 1.52 2.27
C LEU A 70 5.56 2.57 1.85
N VAL A 71 6.77 2.51 2.39
CA VAL A 71 7.81 3.53 2.26
C VAL A 71 8.88 3.00 1.30
N PRO A 72 9.03 3.60 0.10
CA PRO A 72 10.15 3.31 -0.79
C PRO A 72 11.47 3.40 -0.02
N TYR A 73 12.38 2.45 -0.21
CA TYR A 73 13.67 2.38 0.51
C TYR A 73 14.44 3.71 0.51
N ARG A 74 14.35 4.48 -0.57
CA ARG A 74 14.93 5.83 -0.67
C ARG A 74 14.39 6.82 0.36
N ILE A 75 13.10 6.76 0.69
CA ILE A 75 12.46 7.62 1.69
C ILE A 75 12.87 7.17 3.09
N TYR A 76 12.93 5.86 3.33
CA TYR A 76 13.43 5.31 4.58
C TYR A 76 14.90 5.71 4.85
N MET A 77 15.75 5.65 3.82
CA MET A 77 17.13 6.13 3.91
C MET A 77 17.21 7.65 4.18
N LEU A 78 16.32 8.44 3.58
CA LEU A 78 16.25 9.88 3.83
C LEU A 78 15.82 10.19 5.28
N GLU A 79 14.87 9.43 5.82
CA GLU A 79 14.40 9.54 7.21
C GLU A 79 15.51 9.18 8.22
N ILE A 80 16.31 8.15 7.92
CA ILE A 80 17.43 7.72 8.77
C ILE A 80 18.66 8.62 8.65
N MET A 81 18.84 9.32 7.53
CA MET A 81 20.03 10.13 7.25
C MET A 81 20.37 11.14 8.37
N PRO A 82 19.44 11.95 8.93
CA PRO A 82 19.75 12.84 10.04
C PRO A 82 19.92 12.12 11.39
N ALA A 83 19.26 10.96 11.57
CA ALA A 83 19.28 10.23 12.83
C ALA A 83 20.65 9.59 13.12
N VAL A 84 21.35 9.11 12.09
CA VAL A 84 22.68 8.49 12.23
C VAL A 84 23.73 9.46 12.81
N PRO A 85 24.02 10.63 12.22
CA PRO A 85 25.00 11.57 12.77
C PRO A 85 24.58 12.11 14.13
N PHE A 86 23.27 12.27 14.38
CA PHE A 86 22.76 12.64 15.70
C PHE A 86 23.08 11.56 16.75
N ALA A 87 22.82 10.28 16.45
CA ALA A 87 23.16 9.18 17.36
C ALA A 87 24.67 9.09 17.62
N PHE A 88 25.51 9.24 16.58
CA PHE A 88 26.97 9.26 16.72
C PHE A 88 27.45 10.44 17.58
N GLY A 89 26.90 11.64 17.38
CA GLY A 89 27.24 12.81 18.19
C GLY A 89 26.89 12.60 19.67
N ASN A 90 25.71 12.06 19.96
CA ASN A 90 25.29 11.76 21.32
C ASN A 90 26.19 10.70 21.99
N LEU A 91 26.59 9.65 21.25
CA LEU A 91 27.54 8.64 21.76
C LEU A 91 28.92 9.22 22.07
N LEU A 92 29.39 10.19 21.28
CA LEU A 92 30.67 10.86 21.53
C LEU A 92 30.60 11.76 22.77
N ILE A 93 29.50 12.48 22.97
CA ILE A 93 29.28 13.32 24.16
C ILE A 93 29.13 12.45 25.41
N ALA A 94 28.41 11.33 25.30
CA ALA A 94 28.19 10.40 26.42
C ALA A 94 29.50 9.92 27.06
N LYS A 95 30.56 9.72 26.26
CA LYS A 95 31.87 9.26 26.76
C LYS A 95 32.55 10.24 27.72
N CYS A 96 32.23 11.51 27.64
CA CYS A 96 32.80 12.55 28.50
C CYS A 96 31.86 13.00 29.63
N GLY A 97 30.63 12.48 29.67
CA GLY A 97 29.60 12.87 30.62
C GLY A 97 29.55 11.99 31.86
N ASP A 98 28.99 12.54 32.94
CA ASP A 98 28.68 11.82 34.18
C ASP A 98 27.68 10.68 33.94
N VAL A 99 27.67 9.67 34.81
CA VAL A 99 26.83 8.46 34.69
C VAL A 99 25.35 8.82 34.62
N TYR A 100 24.90 9.81 35.41
CA TYR A 100 23.51 10.28 35.38
C TYR A 100 23.12 10.88 34.02
N PHE A 101 24.06 11.57 33.37
CA PHE A 101 23.86 12.10 32.02
C PHE A 101 23.78 10.97 30.99
N GLN A 102 24.65 9.97 31.08
CA GLN A 102 24.64 8.81 30.19
C GLN A 102 23.32 8.02 30.28
N VAL A 103 22.81 7.79 31.49
CA VAL A 103 21.53 7.08 31.71
C VAL A 103 20.36 7.88 31.17
N SER A 104 20.32 9.19 31.46
CA SER A 104 19.26 10.08 30.94
C SER A 104 19.26 10.14 29.42
N LEU A 105 20.45 10.18 28.82
CA LEU A 105 20.62 10.18 27.37
C LEU A 105 20.21 8.84 26.73
N LEU A 106 20.51 7.72 27.37
CA LEU A 106 20.07 6.40 26.90
C LEU A 106 18.54 6.30 26.91
N CYS A 107 17.88 6.70 28.01
CA CYS A 107 16.42 6.75 28.11
C CYS A 107 15.80 7.64 27.02
N PHE A 108 16.40 8.81 26.76
CA PHE A 108 15.98 9.71 25.69
C PHE A 108 16.09 9.05 24.31
N LEU A 109 17.25 8.46 23.98
CA LEU A 109 17.48 7.81 22.69
C LEU A 109 16.54 6.61 22.48
N THR A 110 16.29 5.80 23.52
CA THR A 110 15.31 4.70 23.40
C THR A 110 13.91 5.24 23.17
N THR A 111 13.51 6.30 23.85
CA THR A 111 12.18 6.91 23.67
C THR A 111 12.04 7.46 22.25
N LEU A 112 13.05 8.16 21.75
CA LEU A 112 13.10 8.69 20.39
C LEU A 112 13.02 7.56 19.34
N CYS A 113 13.83 6.51 19.50
CA CYS A 113 13.85 5.36 18.59
C CYS A 113 12.53 4.60 18.54
N PHE A 114 11.89 4.36 19.68
CA PHE A 114 10.69 3.52 19.76
C PHE A 114 9.37 4.30 19.62
N ALA A 115 9.34 5.60 19.93
CA ALA A 115 8.11 6.40 19.82
C ALA A 115 8.08 7.23 18.54
N GLU A 116 9.17 7.91 18.19
CA GLU A 116 9.17 8.89 17.11
C GLU A 116 9.25 8.24 15.74
N PHE A 117 10.11 7.24 15.55
CA PHE A 117 10.23 6.54 14.26
C PHE A 117 8.91 5.89 13.81
N PRO A 118 8.19 5.11 14.64
CA PRO A 118 6.91 4.55 14.22
C PRO A 118 5.87 5.63 13.92
N LEU A 119 5.88 6.75 14.65
CA LEU A 119 4.97 7.87 14.45
C LEU A 119 5.24 8.59 13.12
N CYS A 120 6.51 8.91 12.83
CA CYS A 120 6.94 9.52 11.58
C CYS A 120 6.65 8.61 10.38
N SER A 121 6.96 7.32 10.51
CA SER A 121 6.62 6.30 9.51
C SER A 121 5.11 6.22 9.29
N ALA A 122 4.29 6.17 10.34
CA ALA A 122 2.83 6.14 10.22
C ALA A 122 2.26 7.43 9.59
N ALA A 123 2.81 8.60 9.95
CA ALA A 123 2.42 9.88 9.38
C ALA A 123 2.79 9.95 7.88
N ALA A 124 3.99 9.52 7.51
CA ALA A 124 4.42 9.43 6.12
C ALA A 124 3.52 8.49 5.30
N MET A 125 3.14 7.33 5.86
CA MET A 125 2.17 6.43 5.21
C MET A 125 0.79 7.07 5.07
N ALA A 126 0.31 7.81 6.07
CA ALA A 126 -0.98 8.50 6.00
C ALA A 126 -0.98 9.62 4.93
N LEU A 127 0.10 10.40 4.84
CA LEU A 127 0.31 11.42 3.81
C LEU A 127 0.42 10.79 2.42
N GLY A 128 1.19 9.71 2.27
CA GLY A 128 1.33 8.98 1.00
C GLY A 128 0.01 8.44 0.48
N ARG A 129 -0.84 7.88 1.35
CA ARG A 129 -2.20 7.43 0.98
C ARG A 129 -3.08 8.58 0.47
N ARG A 130 -3.03 9.75 1.13
CA ARG A 130 -3.80 10.93 0.70
C ARG A 130 -3.36 11.42 -0.68
N ILE A 131 -2.06 11.54 -0.90
CA ILE A 131 -1.49 11.99 -2.19
C ILE A 131 -1.82 10.99 -3.31
N GLY A 132 -1.65 9.68 -3.05
CA GLY A 132 -1.98 8.62 -4.01
C GLY A 132 -3.46 8.62 -4.41
N SER A 133 -4.36 8.78 -3.43
CA SER A 133 -5.81 8.83 -3.69
C SER A 133 -6.27 10.07 -4.45
N GLY A 134 -5.56 11.20 -4.32
CA GLY A 134 -5.86 12.43 -5.07
C GLY A 134 -5.41 12.39 -6.53
N SER A 135 -4.31 11.69 -6.83
CA SER A 135 -3.72 11.66 -8.17
C SER A 135 -4.54 10.85 -9.18
N GLY A 136 -5.24 9.79 -8.73
CA GLY A 136 -6.16 9.01 -9.58
C GLY A 136 -7.36 9.81 -10.10
N ARG A 137 -7.80 10.85 -9.36
CA ARG A 137 -8.93 11.71 -9.77
C ARG A 137 -8.55 12.75 -10.82
N ALA A 138 -7.30 13.22 -10.82
CA ALA A 138 -6.82 14.19 -11.82
C ALA A 138 -6.53 13.53 -13.19
N GLY A 139 -6.10 12.27 -13.21
CA GLY A 139 -5.87 11.51 -14.46
C GLY A 139 -7.16 11.18 -15.22
N ALA A 140 -8.25 10.89 -14.52
CA ALA A 140 -9.54 10.56 -15.14
C ALA A 140 -10.21 11.77 -15.83
N ALA A 141 -9.96 13.00 -15.35
CA ALA A 141 -10.51 14.22 -15.95
C ALA A 141 -9.73 14.71 -17.20
N GLY A 142 -8.51 14.21 -17.42
CA GLY A 142 -7.68 14.56 -18.58
C GLY A 142 -7.85 13.65 -19.80
N ALA A 143 -8.49 12.50 -19.65
CA ALA A 143 -8.70 11.51 -20.72
C ALA A 143 -10.02 11.71 -21.51
N VAL A 144 -10.78 12.77 -21.19
CA VAL A 144 -11.95 13.21 -21.96
C VAL A 144 -11.62 14.52 -22.65
N ARG A 145 -10.81 14.47 -23.70
CA ARG A 145 -10.72 15.51 -24.73
C ARG A 145 -10.17 14.95 -26.02
#